data_AF-A0A6A3KHX0-F1
#
_entry.id   AF-A0A6A3KHX0-F1
#
_cell.length_a   1.000
_cell.length_b   1.000
_cell.length_c   1.000
_cell.angle_alpha   90.00
_cell.angle_beta   90.00
_cell.angle_gamma   90.00
#
_symmetry.space_group_name_H-M   'P 1'
#
loop_
_entity.id
_entity.type
_entity.pdbx_description
1 polymer ?
#
loop_
_entity_poly.entity_id
_entity_poly.type
_entity_poly.pdbx_seq_one_letter_code
_entity_poly.pdbx_strand_id
1 'polypeptide(L)' 'MDKTLMLFGRTQDRQVYSMDYAHPFTPVQAFAIALSSMDSHLVTFD' A
#
# COMPACT_ATOMS: atom_id res chain seq x y z
N MET A 1 -16.77 -10.25 10.25
CA MET A 1 -16.23 -8.89 10.05
C MET A 1 -14.88 -9.08 9.38
N ASP A 2 -14.72 -8.65 8.14
CA ASP A 2 -13.40 -8.66 7.50
C ASP A 2 -12.52 -7.62 8.17
N LYS A 3 -11.35 -8.05 8.63
CA LYS A 3 -10.36 -7.19 9.27
C LYS A 3 -9.35 -6.76 8.20
N THR A 4 -9.43 -5.50 7.78
CA THR A 4 -8.41 -4.91 6.92
C THR A 4 -7.10 -4.81 7.70
N LEU A 5 -6.07 -5.51 7.24
CA LEU A 5 -4.76 -5.54 7.90
C LEU A 5 -3.83 -4.42 7.41
N MET A 6 -4.06 -3.93 6.20
CA MET A 6 -3.28 -2.86 5.59
C MET A 6 -4.13 -2.13 4.55
N LEU A 7 -4.05 -0.79 4.53
CA LEU A 7 -4.65 0.09 3.53
C LEU A 7 -3.56 1.02 3.02
N PHE A 8 -3.28 0.98 1.73
CA PHE A 8 -2.29 1.83 1.08
C PHE A 8 -2.92 2.49 -0.15
N GLY A 9 -2.73 3.80 -0.29
CA GLY A 9 -3.33 4.55 -1.40
C GLY A 9 -2.72 5.93 -1.60
N ARG A 10 -2.93 6.47 -2.80
CA ARG A 10 -2.54 7.85 -3.15
C ARG A 10 -3.51 8.83 -2.48
N THR A 11 -2.96 9.92 -1.97
CA THR A 11 -3.76 11.07 -1.52
C THR A 11 -4.12 11.96 -2.72
N GLN A 12 -4.78 13.10 -2.47
CA GLN A 12 -5.06 14.08 -3.52
C GLN A 12 -3.77 14.66 -4.13
N ASP A 13 -2.69 14.75 -3.35
CA ASP A 13 -1.37 15.04 -3.87
C ASP A 13 -0.77 13.74 -4.45
N ARG A 14 -0.46 13.77 -5.74
CA ARG A 14 -0.01 12.59 -6.51
C ARG A 14 1.28 11.97 -5.99
N GLN A 15 2.09 12.73 -5.26
CA GLN A 15 3.37 12.27 -4.70
C GLN A 15 3.27 11.90 -3.21
N VAL A 16 2.08 11.99 -2.61
CA VAL A 16 1.85 11.71 -1.20
C VAL A 16 0.90 10.53 -1.07
N TYR A 17 1.29 9.58 -0.23
CA TYR A 17 0.57 8.33 -0.02
C TYR A 17 0.23 8.17 1.46
N SER A 18 -0.93 7.59 1.74
CA SER A 18 -1.32 7.19 3.10
C SER A 18 -1.19 5.69 3.26
N MET A 19 -0.78 5.25 4.45
CA MET A 19 -0.62 3.85 4.79
C MET A 19 -1.07 3.58 6.22
N ASP A 20 -2.19 2.87 6.35
CA ASP A 20 -2.66 2.35 7.63
C ASP A 20 -2.35 0.86 7.70
N TYR A 21 -1.86 0.38 8.83
CA TYR A 21 -1.59 -1.04 9.05
C TYR A 21 -1.91 -1.45 10.48
N ALA A 22 -2.22 -2.73 10.65
CA ALA A 22 -2.54 -3.32 11.94
C ALA A 22 -1.67 -4.54 12.21
N HIS A 23 -1.64 -4.97 13.48
CA HIS A 23 -1.02 -6.24 13.88
C HIS A 23 -1.55 -7.39 12.98
N PRO A 24 -0.66 -8.22 12.42
CA PRO A 24 0.73 -8.46 12.86
C PRO A 24 1.84 -7.65 12.15
N PHE A 25 1.52 -6.68 11.31
CA PHE A 25 2.56 -5.98 10.57
C PHE A 25 3.39 -5.04 11.44
N THR A 26 4.70 -5.10 11.23
CA THR A 26 5.63 -4.02 11.61
C THR A 26 5.64 -2.94 10.53
N PRO A 27 6.03 -1.69 10.87
CA PRO A 27 6.12 -0.61 9.89
C PRO A 27 6.96 -0.98 8.66
N VAL A 28 8.09 -1.70 8.85
CA VAL A 28 8.98 -2.11 7.75
C VAL A 28 8.31 -3.12 6.81
N GLN A 29 7.57 -4.08 7.35
CA GLN A 29 6.85 -5.07 6.54
C GLN A 29 5.75 -4.40 5.71
N ALA A 30 4.93 -3.54 6.33
CA ALA A 30 3.88 -2.80 5.63
C ALA A 30 4.49 -1.89 4.54
N PHE A 31 5.59 -1.21 4.84
CA PHE A 31 6.27 -0.35 3.87
C PHE A 31 6.83 -1.12 2.67
N ALA A 32 7.45 -2.28 2.90
CA ALA A 32 7.96 -3.15 1.82
C ALA A 32 6.83 -3.63 0.89
N ILE A 33 5.67 -3.99 1.46
CA ILE A 33 4.47 -4.37 0.68
C ILE A 33 4.01 -3.18 -0.18
N ALA A 34 3.93 -1.98 0.41
CA ALA A 34 3.52 -0.79 -0.32
C ALA A 34 4.44 -0.47 -1.50
N LEU A 35 5.77 -0.54 -1.32
CA LEU A 35 6.73 -0.34 -2.40
C LEU A 35 6.56 -1.38 -3.53
N SER A 36 6.32 -2.64 -3.19
CA SER A 36 6.09 -3.69 -4.19
C SER A 36 4.85 -3.42 -5.06
N SER A 37 3.84 -2.73 -4.53
CA SER A 37 2.64 -2.34 -5.27
C SER A 37 2.88 -1.17 -6.23
N MET A 38 3.91 -0.35 -5.99
CA MET A 38 4.27 0.77 -6.86
C MET A 38 5.12 0.30 -8.06
N ASP A 39 5.97 -0.69 -7.83
CA ASP A 39 6.79 -1.34 -8.87
C ASP A 39 5.97 -2.29 -9.75
N SER A 40 4.87 -2.80 -9.20
CA SER A 40 3.81 -3.47 -9.95
C SER A 40 3.05 -2.47 -10.81
N HIS A 41 3.71 -1.90 -11.82
CA HIS A 41 3.04 -1.59 -13.06
C HIS A 41 2.36 -2.90 -13.50
N LEU A 42 1.09 -3.07 -13.10
CA LEU A 42 0.10 -3.71 -13.94
C LEU A 42 0.24 -3.00 -15.28
N VAL A 43 1.04 -3.59 -16.15
CA VAL A 43 1.05 -3.32 -17.57
C VAL A 43 -0.34 -3.73 -18.03
N THR A 44 -1.31 -2.83 -17.88
CA THR A 44 -2.47 -2.83 -18.76
C THR A 44 -1.89 -2.46 -20.12
N PHE A 45 -1.52 -3.48 -20.89
CA PHE A 45 -1.44 -3.36 -22.32
C PHE A 45 -2.87 -3.05 -22.78
N ASP A 46 -3.03 -1.81 -23.24
CA ASP A 46 -4.16 -1.24 -24.02
C ASP A 46 -5.57 -1.41 -23.43
#